data_AF-C1A3M8-F1
#
_entry.id   AF-C1A3M8-F1
#
_cell.length_a   1.000
_cell.length_b   1.000
_cell.length_c   1.000
_cell.angle_alpha   90.00
_cell.angle_beta   90.00
_cell.angle_gamma   90.00
#
_symmetry.space_group_name_H-M   'P 1'
#
loop_
_entity.id
_entity.type
_entity.pdbx_description
1 polymer ?
#
loop_
_entity_poly.entity_id
_entity_poly.type
_entity_poly.pdbx_seq_one_letter_code
_entity_poly.pdbx_strand_id
1 'polypeptide(L)'
;MTIRYMDLGGGKRLNDIVMVGTHDAGITSGDKNVQTQNLDIAGQAAVGVRFFDIRVAAKTVTNNGVKELQMRTFHADGAFVKNSSKHRVVDQAVGGTGLSQKVTHTHLRAGDWGETLQDVLTQARDFVSAPATNSEFLILKFDKCTNWTLIADACIHILGAHMYTDGGNVNRKTLNDLAGKVVVLFSPKGKAEHQAMHGVPHPGILTFANLAKGDSSSPNAGYQQVYGGLQYYGNFGATAMKTTRSKKLTTNTKKQVQNMSDASLIPPDVIRMMYWTTTGLRESIQNRDKEMWLPPNLRGFLEAWDAGMGVGVSAHSPLGFGGAAVMGAVQIKRYMPNIIMIDFAHISKSVLIYNLNKVAAGEISSQESLMGMLVERLG
;
A
#
# COMPACT_ATOMS: atom_id res chain seq x y z
N MET A 1 14.05 -7.91 -16.22
CA MET A 1 14.80 -7.13 -15.22
C MET A 1 13.93 -7.01 -14.00
N THR A 2 14.39 -7.46 -12.84
CA THR A 2 13.64 -7.41 -11.57
C THR A 2 14.17 -6.24 -10.75
N ILE A 3 13.29 -5.37 -10.24
CA ILE A 3 13.70 -4.29 -9.33
C ILE A 3 13.99 -4.88 -7.97
N ARG A 4 15.18 -4.60 -7.42
CA ARG A 4 15.61 -5.05 -6.09
C ARG A 4 15.84 -3.85 -5.18
N TYR A 5 15.12 -3.82 -4.06
CA TYR A 5 15.29 -2.75 -3.07
C TYR A 5 16.52 -2.98 -2.23
N MET A 6 16.97 -4.23 -2.08
CA MET A 6 18.22 -4.53 -1.37
C MET A 6 19.45 -3.84 -2.00
N ASP A 7 19.40 -3.53 -3.30
CA ASP A 7 20.47 -2.80 -4.01
C ASP A 7 20.63 -1.34 -3.51
N LEU A 8 19.64 -0.80 -2.78
CA LEU A 8 19.74 0.50 -2.09
C LEU A 8 20.61 0.43 -0.82
N GLY A 9 20.97 -0.78 -0.38
CA GLY A 9 21.76 -1.08 0.81
C GLY A 9 20.91 -1.65 1.95
N GLY A 10 21.31 -2.82 2.47
CA GLY A 10 20.58 -3.56 3.50
C GLY A 10 20.32 -2.80 4.82
N GLY A 11 21.15 -1.80 5.13
CA GLY A 11 20.98 -0.95 6.31
C GLY A 11 19.96 0.18 6.17
N LYS A 12 19.40 0.42 4.97
CA LYS A 12 18.34 1.41 4.76
C LYS A 12 17.07 0.99 5.48
N ARG A 13 16.38 1.94 6.11
CA ARG A 13 15.08 1.68 6.75
C ARG A 13 13.93 1.88 5.77
N LEU A 14 12.76 1.30 6.06
CA LEU A 14 11.56 1.53 5.25
C LEU A 14 11.20 3.01 5.12
N ASN A 15 11.38 3.81 6.17
CA ASN A 15 11.15 5.25 6.13
C ASN A 15 12.22 6.05 5.36
N ASP A 16 13.34 5.42 4.98
CA ASP A 16 14.41 6.06 4.20
C ASP A 16 14.24 5.85 2.69
N ILE A 17 13.36 4.95 2.26
CA ILE A 17 13.20 4.57 0.85
C ILE A 17 11.85 5.01 0.27
N VAL A 18 11.80 5.08 -1.06
CA VAL A 18 10.61 5.27 -1.89
C VAL A 18 10.30 3.95 -2.59
N MET A 19 9.14 3.37 -2.31
CA MET A 19 8.71 2.10 -2.89
C MET A 19 7.38 2.19 -3.62
N VAL A 20 7.17 1.26 -4.56
CA VAL A 20 5.90 1.11 -5.27
C VAL A 20 4.93 0.34 -4.39
N GLY A 21 3.69 0.84 -4.32
CA GLY A 21 2.56 0.08 -3.79
C GLY A 21 1.43 -0.03 -4.81
N THR A 22 0.54 -1.01 -4.64
CA THR A 22 -0.61 -1.21 -5.51
C THR A 22 -1.92 -1.20 -4.76
N HIS A 23 -2.91 -0.54 -5.35
CA HIS A 23 -4.25 -0.42 -4.83
C HIS A 23 -5.12 -1.62 -5.22
N ASP A 24 -5.88 -2.14 -4.24
CA ASP A 24 -6.74 -3.33 -4.36
C ASP A 24 -6.05 -4.42 -5.19
N ALA A 25 -4.88 -4.86 -4.72
CA ALA A 25 -3.86 -5.49 -5.55
C ALA A 25 -4.26 -6.83 -6.17
N GLY A 26 -5.20 -7.56 -5.57
CA GLY A 26 -5.65 -8.85 -6.08
C GLY A 26 -6.74 -8.78 -7.15
N ILE A 27 -7.11 -7.59 -7.63
CA ILE A 27 -8.19 -7.40 -8.61
C ILE A 27 -7.60 -7.35 -10.01
N THR A 28 -7.20 -8.54 -10.47
CA THR A 28 -6.42 -8.76 -11.70
C THR A 28 -7.28 -8.97 -12.94
N SER A 29 -8.59 -9.11 -12.75
CA SER A 29 -9.60 -9.28 -13.79
C SER A 29 -10.88 -8.54 -13.42
N GLY A 30 -11.81 -8.45 -14.37
CA GLY A 30 -13.14 -7.90 -14.16
C GLY A 30 -13.45 -6.76 -15.11
N ASP A 31 -14.57 -6.07 -14.85
CA ASP A 31 -15.00 -4.94 -15.67
C ASP A 31 -13.99 -3.78 -15.64
N LYS A 32 -13.94 -3.01 -16.73
CA LYS A 32 -12.97 -1.93 -16.95
C LYS A 32 -12.95 -0.87 -15.84
N ASN A 33 -14.06 -0.67 -15.12
CA ASN A 33 -14.24 0.28 -14.03
C ASN A 33 -14.04 -0.33 -12.63
N VAL A 34 -13.68 -1.62 -12.56
CA VAL A 34 -13.43 -2.36 -11.32
C VAL A 34 -12.00 -2.90 -11.26
N GLN A 35 -11.48 -3.43 -12.37
CA GLN A 35 -10.12 -3.97 -12.45
C GLN A 35 -9.09 -2.89 -12.10
N THR A 36 -8.18 -3.19 -11.18
CA THR A 36 -7.11 -2.28 -10.75
C THR A 36 -5.73 -2.78 -11.13
N GLN A 37 -5.56 -4.08 -11.40
CA GLN A 37 -4.29 -4.68 -11.78
C GLN A 37 -4.46 -5.61 -12.99
N ASN A 38 -3.37 -5.87 -13.70
CA ASN A 38 -3.27 -6.82 -14.81
C ASN A 38 -2.23 -7.92 -14.55
N LEU A 39 -1.52 -7.83 -13.43
CA LEU A 39 -0.53 -8.80 -12.97
C LEU A 39 -1.00 -9.33 -11.62
N ASP A 40 -0.74 -10.61 -11.37
CA ASP A 40 -0.90 -11.23 -10.06
C ASP A 40 0.12 -10.68 -9.05
N ILE A 41 0.05 -11.11 -7.79
CA ILE A 41 0.94 -10.63 -6.72
C ILE A 41 2.41 -10.89 -7.06
N ALA A 42 2.73 -12.08 -7.59
CA ALA A 42 4.09 -12.42 -7.99
C ALA A 42 4.60 -11.50 -9.12
N GLY A 43 3.79 -11.27 -10.16
CA GLY A 43 4.10 -10.39 -11.29
C GLY A 43 4.26 -8.94 -10.86
N GLN A 44 3.38 -8.44 -9.99
CA GLN A 44 3.50 -7.11 -9.37
C GLN A 44 4.82 -6.98 -8.58
N ALA A 45 5.15 -7.98 -7.75
CA ALA A 45 6.39 -8.00 -6.98
C ALA A 45 7.64 -8.02 -7.88
N ALA A 46 7.61 -8.81 -8.95
CA ALA A 46 8.68 -8.91 -9.94
C ALA A 46 8.96 -7.58 -10.65
N VAL A 47 7.92 -6.77 -10.90
CA VAL A 47 8.08 -5.42 -11.44
C VAL A 47 8.37 -4.36 -10.37
N GLY A 48 8.61 -4.73 -9.11
CA GLY A 48 9.08 -3.82 -8.06
C GLY A 48 8.03 -3.37 -7.04
N VAL A 49 6.82 -3.92 -7.04
CA VAL A 49 5.85 -3.62 -5.98
C VAL A 49 6.28 -4.26 -4.66
N ARG A 50 6.20 -3.50 -3.57
CA ARG A 50 6.52 -3.98 -2.21
C ARG A 50 5.38 -3.79 -1.21
N PHE A 51 4.38 -2.98 -1.54
CA PHE A 51 3.24 -2.71 -0.69
C PHE A 51 1.92 -3.03 -1.40
N PHE A 52 1.10 -3.91 -0.83
CA PHE A 52 -0.13 -4.39 -1.45
C PHE A 52 -1.31 -4.06 -0.56
N ASP A 53 -2.19 -3.16 -1.01
CA ASP A 53 -3.46 -2.89 -0.34
C ASP A 53 -4.49 -3.94 -0.78
N ILE A 54 -4.98 -4.73 0.17
CA ILE A 54 -5.75 -5.95 -0.08
C ILE A 54 -7.05 -5.88 0.72
N ARG A 55 -8.16 -6.22 0.06
CA ARG A 55 -9.46 -6.46 0.69
C ARG A 55 -9.88 -7.87 0.42
N VAL A 56 -10.29 -8.61 1.44
CA VAL A 56 -10.70 -10.01 1.34
C VAL A 56 -12.06 -10.20 2.00
N ALA A 57 -12.90 -10.98 1.34
CA ALA A 57 -14.19 -11.40 1.87
C ALA A 57 -14.53 -12.82 1.39
N ALA A 58 -15.50 -13.43 2.07
CA ALA A 58 -15.99 -14.75 1.69
C ALA A 58 -17.09 -14.67 0.63
N LYS A 59 -16.90 -15.39 -0.48
CA LYS A 59 -17.91 -15.65 -1.52
C LYS A 59 -18.35 -17.12 -1.45
N THR A 60 -19.63 -17.39 -1.66
CA THR A 60 -20.06 -18.78 -1.91
C THR A 60 -19.72 -19.17 -3.35
N VAL A 61 -19.00 -20.26 -3.52
CA VAL A 61 -18.83 -20.94 -4.81
C VAL A 61 -19.57 -22.28 -4.76
N THR A 62 -20.03 -22.77 -5.91
CA THR A 62 -20.68 -24.08 -5.99
C THR A 62 -19.76 -25.01 -6.75
N ASN A 63 -19.19 -25.99 -6.04
CA ASN A 63 -18.28 -26.98 -6.59
C ASN A 63 -18.98 -28.34 -6.50
N ASN A 64 -19.20 -29.02 -7.63
CA ASN A 64 -19.89 -30.31 -7.69
C ASN A 64 -21.21 -30.36 -6.89
N GLY A 65 -21.99 -29.27 -6.93
CA GLY A 65 -23.26 -29.13 -6.20
C GLY A 65 -23.14 -28.76 -4.72
N VAL A 66 -21.92 -28.75 -4.16
CA VAL A 66 -21.65 -28.35 -2.77
C VAL A 66 -21.36 -26.85 -2.71
N LYS A 67 -22.04 -26.15 -1.79
CA LYS A 67 -21.81 -24.72 -1.54
C LYS A 67 -20.65 -24.53 -0.58
N GLU A 68 -19.51 -24.19 -1.13
CA GLU A 68 -18.27 -23.97 -0.40
C GLU A 68 -18.02 -22.47 -0.23
N LEU A 69 -17.24 -22.14 0.80
CA LEU A 69 -16.75 -20.80 1.02
C LEU A 69 -15.37 -20.65 0.39
N GLN A 70 -15.20 -19.60 -0.41
CA GLN A 70 -13.90 -19.19 -0.91
C GLN A 70 -13.57 -17.78 -0.43
N MET A 71 -12.41 -17.63 0.23
CA MET A 71 -11.86 -16.33 0.61
C MET A 71 -11.20 -15.72 -0.62
N ARG A 72 -11.73 -14.60 -1.10
CA ARG A 72 -11.26 -13.93 -2.31
C ARG A 72 -11.07 -12.44 -2.10
N THR A 73 -10.17 -11.86 -2.88
CA THR A 73 -10.07 -10.41 -2.93
C THR A 73 -11.30 -9.80 -3.61
N PHE A 74 -11.64 -8.55 -3.30
CA PHE A 74 -12.75 -7.86 -3.94
C PHE A 74 -12.55 -6.34 -4.06
N HIS A 75 -13.17 -5.74 -5.09
CA HIS A 75 -13.29 -4.29 -5.24
C HIS A 75 -14.76 -3.89 -5.34
N ALA A 76 -15.23 -3.16 -4.34
CA ALA A 76 -16.56 -2.56 -4.33
C ALA A 76 -16.60 -1.33 -3.43
N ASP A 77 -17.51 -0.39 -3.73
CA ASP A 77 -17.89 0.66 -2.78
C ASP A 77 -18.70 0.03 -1.64
N GLY A 78 -18.52 0.53 -0.41
CA GLY A 78 -19.19 -0.01 0.78
C GLY A 78 -20.71 -0.01 0.67
N ALA A 79 -21.31 0.93 -0.08
CA ALA A 79 -22.75 0.97 -0.31
C ALA A 79 -23.27 -0.23 -1.15
N PHE A 80 -22.40 -0.90 -1.89
CA PHE A 80 -22.73 -2.06 -2.72
C PHE A 80 -22.34 -3.40 -2.10
N VAL A 81 -21.81 -3.40 -0.87
CA VAL A 81 -21.42 -4.61 -0.14
C VAL A 81 -22.53 -4.98 0.84
N LYS A 82 -23.09 -6.18 0.70
CA LYS A 82 -24.03 -6.75 1.68
C LYS A 82 -23.43 -7.97 2.36
N ASN A 83 -23.33 -7.90 3.69
CA ASN A 83 -22.84 -9.00 4.52
C ASN A 83 -24.00 -9.75 5.17
N SER A 84 -23.83 -11.06 5.33
CA SER A 84 -24.79 -11.94 5.99
C SER A 84 -24.05 -13.07 6.69
N SER A 85 -24.50 -13.48 7.87
CA SER A 85 -23.96 -14.67 8.54
C SER A 85 -24.57 -15.94 7.94
N LYS A 86 -23.73 -16.91 7.59
CA LYS A 86 -24.16 -18.22 7.08
C LYS A 86 -23.30 -19.32 7.67
N HIS A 87 -23.83 -20.53 7.78
CA HIS A 87 -23.02 -21.72 8.05
C HIS A 87 -22.50 -22.29 6.73
N ARG A 88 -21.19 -22.46 6.60
CA ARG A 88 -20.54 -23.00 5.40
C ARG A 88 -19.35 -23.87 5.77
N VAL A 89 -19.10 -24.88 4.95
CA VAL A 89 -17.82 -25.59 4.97
C VAL A 89 -16.74 -24.60 4.55
N VAL A 90 -15.69 -24.51 5.36
CA VAL A 90 -14.53 -23.66 5.11
C VAL A 90 -13.36 -24.55 4.76
N ASP A 91 -12.69 -24.23 3.66
CA ASP A 91 -11.50 -24.93 3.19
C ASP A 91 -10.39 -24.88 4.24
N GLN A 92 -9.76 -26.03 4.48
CA GLN A 92 -8.63 -26.15 5.41
C GLN A 92 -7.44 -25.28 5.00
N ALA A 93 -7.25 -25.03 3.71
CA ALA A 93 -6.17 -24.18 3.19
C ALA A 93 -6.26 -22.71 3.68
N VAL A 94 -7.44 -22.25 4.13
CA VAL A 94 -7.65 -20.91 4.68
C VAL A 94 -8.06 -20.93 6.16
N GLY A 95 -7.58 -21.93 6.91
CA GLY A 95 -7.87 -22.06 8.35
C GLY A 95 -9.21 -22.72 8.67
N GLY A 96 -9.87 -23.34 7.69
CA GLY A 96 -11.04 -24.17 7.93
C GLY A 96 -10.69 -25.48 8.64
N THR A 97 -11.67 -26.06 9.31
CA THR A 97 -11.55 -27.43 9.86
C THR A 97 -11.98 -28.50 8.86
N GLY A 98 -12.46 -28.10 7.67
CA GLY A 98 -13.24 -28.96 6.79
C GLY A 98 -14.68 -29.19 7.28
N LEU A 99 -15.08 -28.54 8.37
CA LEU A 99 -16.45 -28.58 8.91
C LEU A 99 -17.21 -27.29 8.62
N SER A 100 -18.53 -27.37 8.78
CA SER A 100 -19.42 -26.21 8.65
C SER A 100 -19.29 -25.28 9.86
N GLN A 101 -18.89 -24.03 9.63
CA GLN A 101 -18.80 -23.00 10.67
C GLN A 101 -19.51 -21.70 10.26
N LYS A 102 -19.85 -20.87 11.26
CA LYS A 102 -20.51 -19.59 11.02
C LYS A 102 -19.51 -18.59 10.45
N VAL A 103 -19.84 -18.06 9.28
CA VAL A 103 -18.98 -17.16 8.51
C VAL A 103 -19.77 -15.97 8.00
N THR A 104 -19.09 -14.84 7.84
CA THR A 104 -19.62 -13.65 7.20
C THR A 104 -19.48 -13.80 5.69
N HIS A 105 -20.59 -14.16 5.04
CA HIS A 105 -20.72 -14.20 3.60
C HIS A 105 -20.98 -12.80 3.04
N THR A 106 -20.24 -12.44 2.00
CA THR A 106 -20.35 -11.15 1.32
C THR A 106 -20.97 -11.31 -0.07
N HIS A 107 -21.94 -10.45 -0.38
CA HIS A 107 -22.55 -10.31 -1.69
C HIS A 107 -22.28 -8.91 -2.23
N LEU A 108 -21.80 -8.82 -3.47
CA LEU A 108 -21.53 -7.56 -4.16
C LEU A 108 -22.70 -7.26 -5.09
N ARG A 109 -23.35 -6.11 -4.92
CA ARG A 109 -24.37 -5.59 -5.85
C ARG A 109 -23.75 -4.91 -7.06
N ALA A 110 -22.53 -4.39 -6.89
CA ALA A 110 -21.67 -3.82 -7.91
C ALA A 110 -20.21 -3.95 -7.44
N GLY A 111 -19.28 -4.05 -8.39
CA GLY A 111 -17.91 -4.44 -8.12
C GLY A 111 -17.64 -5.89 -8.53
N ASP A 112 -16.44 -6.37 -8.26
CA ASP A 112 -15.99 -7.68 -8.72
C ASP A 112 -15.04 -8.35 -7.72
N TRP A 113 -14.86 -9.64 -7.92
CA TRP A 113 -13.98 -10.51 -7.16
C TRP A 113 -12.68 -10.72 -7.92
N GLY A 114 -11.56 -10.75 -7.19
CA GLY A 114 -10.25 -11.02 -7.74
C GLY A 114 -9.72 -12.39 -7.33
N GLU A 115 -8.40 -12.48 -7.19
CA GLU A 115 -7.65 -13.68 -6.79
C GLU A 115 -8.13 -14.28 -5.46
N THR A 116 -7.85 -15.57 -5.26
CA THR A 116 -8.12 -16.21 -3.95
C THR A 116 -7.09 -15.74 -2.92
N LEU A 117 -7.45 -15.76 -1.64
CA LEU A 117 -6.49 -15.46 -0.56
C LEU A 117 -5.30 -16.44 -0.59
N GLN A 118 -5.56 -17.72 -0.88
CA GLN A 118 -4.52 -18.74 -0.97
C GLN A 118 -3.51 -18.40 -2.07
N ASP A 119 -3.97 -17.99 -3.26
CA ASP A 119 -3.10 -17.59 -4.36
C ASP A 119 -2.26 -16.37 -3.97
N VAL A 120 -2.89 -15.33 -3.40
CA VAL A 120 -2.20 -14.12 -2.93
C VAL A 120 -1.07 -14.44 -1.96
N LEU A 121 -1.33 -15.30 -0.97
CA LEU A 121 -0.35 -15.65 0.06
C LEU A 121 0.74 -16.59 -0.47
N THR A 122 0.38 -17.55 -1.32
CA THR A 122 1.33 -18.50 -1.93
C THR A 122 2.30 -17.75 -2.84
N GLN A 123 1.79 -16.89 -3.71
CA GLN A 123 2.62 -16.05 -4.59
C GLN A 123 3.55 -15.12 -3.79
N ALA A 124 3.07 -14.51 -2.71
CA ALA A 124 3.88 -13.65 -1.86
C ALA A 124 5.03 -14.44 -1.18
N ARG A 125 4.74 -15.62 -0.63
CA ARG A 125 5.73 -16.52 -0.04
C ARG A 125 6.76 -16.97 -1.08
N ASP A 126 6.29 -17.41 -2.24
CA ASP A 126 7.15 -17.95 -3.30
C ASP A 126 8.12 -16.86 -3.80
N PHE A 127 7.65 -15.61 -3.93
CA PHE A 127 8.51 -14.48 -4.27
C PHE A 127 9.63 -14.26 -3.24
N VAL A 128 9.33 -14.21 -1.94
CA VAL A 128 10.36 -13.93 -0.91
C VAL A 128 11.20 -15.16 -0.53
N SER A 129 10.86 -16.35 -1.03
CA SER A 129 11.62 -17.59 -0.82
C SER A 129 12.53 -17.95 -1.99
N ALA A 130 12.20 -17.47 -3.20
CA ALA A 130 12.98 -17.78 -4.39
C ALA A 130 14.43 -17.24 -4.29
N PRO A 131 15.46 -18.01 -4.72
CA PRO A 131 16.86 -17.59 -4.60
C PRO A 131 17.20 -16.22 -5.20
N ALA A 132 16.50 -15.83 -6.26
CA ALA A 132 16.73 -14.54 -6.94
C ALA A 132 16.18 -13.33 -6.15
N THR A 133 15.25 -13.55 -5.22
CA THR A 133 14.46 -12.51 -4.54
C THR A 133 14.33 -12.74 -3.04
N ASN A 134 15.08 -13.69 -2.47
CA ASN A 134 15.06 -14.01 -1.04
C ASN A 134 15.63 -12.92 -0.14
N SER A 135 16.29 -11.91 -0.71
CA SER A 135 16.69 -10.69 0.00
C SER A 135 15.59 -9.62 0.02
N GLU A 136 14.53 -9.80 -0.77
CA GLU A 136 13.43 -8.85 -0.85
C GLU A 136 12.38 -9.14 0.21
N PHE A 137 11.44 -8.22 0.34
CA PHE A 137 10.35 -8.28 1.31
C PHE A 137 9.03 -7.91 0.63
N LEU A 138 7.90 -8.24 1.26
CA LEU A 138 6.58 -7.76 0.83
C LEU A 138 5.77 -7.28 2.03
N ILE A 139 4.90 -6.30 1.83
CA ILE A 139 3.97 -5.80 2.84
C ILE A 139 2.55 -6.02 2.33
N LEU A 140 1.80 -6.90 3.00
CA LEU A 140 0.38 -7.15 2.71
C LEU A 140 -0.47 -6.39 3.73
N LYS A 141 -1.12 -5.33 3.28
CA LYS A 141 -2.05 -4.54 4.11
C LYS A 141 -3.48 -4.98 3.85
N PHE A 142 -4.07 -5.66 4.82
CA PHE A 142 -5.47 -6.07 4.80
C PHE A 142 -6.35 -5.00 5.44
N ASP A 143 -7.25 -4.43 4.64
CA ASP A 143 -8.21 -3.41 5.08
C ASP A 143 -9.62 -3.72 4.57
N LYS A 144 -10.65 -3.25 5.28
CA LYS A 144 -12.07 -3.45 4.93
C LYS A 144 -12.44 -4.92 4.65
N CYS A 145 -11.75 -5.86 5.30
CA CYS A 145 -11.98 -7.29 5.16
C CYS A 145 -13.11 -7.79 6.08
N THR A 146 -13.54 -9.04 5.83
CA THR A 146 -14.41 -9.81 6.71
C THR A 146 -13.79 -11.18 7.02
N ASN A 147 -14.23 -11.82 8.11
CA ASN A 147 -13.69 -13.11 8.58
C ASN A 147 -12.19 -13.02 8.91
N TRP A 148 -11.82 -12.07 9.78
CA TRP A 148 -10.42 -11.72 10.03
C TRP A 148 -9.61 -12.88 10.60
N THR A 149 -10.23 -13.73 11.42
CA THR A 149 -9.57 -14.92 11.95
C THR A 149 -9.14 -15.88 10.84
N LEU A 150 -10.03 -16.19 9.89
CA LEU A 150 -9.68 -17.05 8.75
C LEU A 150 -8.54 -16.46 7.90
N ILE A 151 -8.54 -15.13 7.72
CA ILE A 151 -7.46 -14.45 6.99
C ILE A 151 -6.13 -14.58 7.76
N ALA A 152 -6.15 -14.37 9.09
CA ALA A 152 -4.97 -14.50 9.93
C ALA A 152 -4.44 -15.94 9.94
N ASP A 153 -5.30 -16.94 10.14
CA ASP A 153 -4.93 -18.35 10.12
C ASP A 153 -4.32 -18.75 8.77
N ALA A 154 -4.91 -18.30 7.66
CA ALA A 154 -4.33 -18.50 6.34
C ALA A 154 -2.95 -17.86 6.19
N CYS A 155 -2.75 -16.63 6.70
CA CYS A 155 -1.46 -15.96 6.68
C CYS A 155 -0.42 -16.74 7.48
N ILE A 156 -0.75 -17.18 8.70
CA ILE A 156 0.14 -17.94 9.58
C ILE A 156 0.51 -19.27 8.93
N HIS A 157 -0.47 -20.00 8.41
CA HIS A 157 -0.27 -21.32 7.82
C HIS A 157 0.51 -21.27 6.51
N ILE A 158 0.09 -20.42 5.56
CA ILE A 158 0.66 -20.39 4.20
C ILE A 158 2.02 -19.71 4.18
N LEU A 159 2.18 -18.56 4.86
CA LEU A 159 3.45 -17.83 4.86
C LEU A 159 4.50 -18.53 5.74
N GLY A 160 4.08 -19.18 6.83
CA GLY A 160 4.95 -19.94 7.72
C GLY A 160 6.17 -19.13 8.17
N ALA A 161 7.37 -19.70 7.96
CA ALA A 161 8.65 -19.07 8.33
C ALA A 161 8.97 -17.78 7.55
N HIS A 162 8.28 -17.51 6.44
CA HIS A 162 8.42 -16.26 5.69
C HIS A 162 7.55 -15.14 6.24
N MET A 163 6.70 -15.38 7.24
CA MET A 163 6.01 -14.30 7.93
C MET A 163 6.99 -13.50 8.82
N TYR A 164 6.92 -12.18 8.79
CA TYR A 164 7.67 -11.33 9.73
C TYR A 164 7.04 -11.39 11.12
N THR A 165 7.79 -11.81 12.15
CA THR A 165 7.28 -12.02 13.52
C THR A 165 7.99 -11.20 14.59
N ASP A 166 9.05 -10.45 14.26
CA ASP A 166 9.86 -9.75 15.27
C ASP A 166 9.16 -8.50 15.83
N GLY A 167 8.00 -8.14 15.26
CA GLY A 167 7.16 -7.06 15.75
C GLY A 167 7.83 -5.69 15.72
N GLY A 168 7.37 -4.80 16.61
CA GLY A 168 7.83 -3.43 16.73
C GLY A 168 7.40 -2.51 15.58
N ASN A 169 8.06 -1.36 15.51
CA ASN A 169 7.73 -0.30 14.57
C ASN A 169 8.35 -0.58 13.20
N VAL A 170 7.49 -1.01 12.27
CA VAL A 170 7.86 -1.44 10.92
C VAL A 170 8.52 -0.30 10.14
N ASN A 171 8.12 0.96 10.39
CA ASN A 171 8.68 2.12 9.69
C ASN A 171 10.21 2.18 9.77
N ARG A 172 10.79 1.72 10.89
CA ARG A 172 12.22 1.82 11.20
C ARG A 172 13.00 0.54 10.93
N LYS A 173 12.33 -0.52 10.45
CA LYS A 173 12.98 -1.78 10.12
C LYS A 173 13.84 -1.59 8.89
N THR A 174 15.03 -2.17 8.94
CA THR A 174 15.98 -2.16 7.84
C THR A 174 15.56 -3.16 6.77
N LEU A 175 16.10 -3.00 5.55
CA LEU A 175 15.88 -3.99 4.50
C LEU A 175 16.43 -5.38 4.89
N ASN A 176 17.51 -5.43 5.66
CA ASN A 176 18.03 -6.67 6.25
C ASN A 176 17.05 -7.30 7.25
N ASP A 177 16.41 -6.50 8.11
CA ASP A 177 15.43 -7.01 9.08
C ASP A 177 14.20 -7.65 8.38
N LEU A 178 13.89 -7.20 7.16
CA LEU A 178 12.73 -7.63 6.39
C LEU A 178 13.06 -8.66 5.32
N ALA A 179 14.34 -8.94 5.07
CA ALA A 179 14.78 -9.81 3.99
C ALA A 179 14.17 -11.20 4.08
N GLY A 180 13.56 -11.66 2.99
CA GLY A 180 12.91 -12.96 2.89
C GLY A 180 11.57 -13.03 3.64
N LYS A 181 11.02 -11.88 4.06
CA LYS A 181 9.80 -11.81 4.88
C LYS A 181 8.62 -11.12 4.19
N VAL A 182 7.44 -11.57 4.57
CA VAL A 182 6.15 -10.94 4.31
C VAL A 182 5.64 -10.31 5.60
N VAL A 183 5.49 -8.99 5.61
CA VAL A 183 4.90 -8.23 6.69
C VAL A 183 3.39 -8.19 6.50
N VAL A 184 2.63 -8.71 7.48
CA VAL A 184 1.18 -8.75 7.44
C VAL A 184 0.61 -7.66 8.34
N LEU A 185 -0.12 -6.71 7.74
CA LEU A 185 -0.72 -5.57 8.44
C LEU A 185 -2.24 -5.67 8.42
N PHE A 186 -2.87 -5.70 9.58
CA PHE A 186 -4.33 -5.72 9.73
C PHE A 186 -4.83 -4.36 10.23
N SER A 187 -6.10 -4.05 9.92
CA SER A 187 -6.78 -2.97 10.63
C SER A 187 -6.86 -3.28 12.13
N PRO A 188 -6.94 -2.27 13.03
CA PRO A 188 -7.13 -2.50 14.46
C PRO A 188 -8.31 -3.42 14.79
N LYS A 189 -9.42 -3.28 14.03
CA LYS A 189 -10.58 -4.16 14.10
C LYS A 189 -10.20 -5.63 13.82
N GLY A 190 -9.46 -5.87 12.75
CA GLY A 190 -9.07 -7.23 12.37
C GLY A 190 -8.18 -7.91 13.39
N LYS A 191 -7.21 -7.18 13.94
CA LYS A 191 -6.36 -7.70 15.03
C LYS A 191 -7.16 -8.01 16.29
N ALA A 192 -8.10 -7.14 16.66
CA ALA A 192 -8.97 -7.36 17.82
C ALA A 192 -9.87 -8.59 17.66
N GLU A 193 -10.43 -8.82 16.47
CA GLU A 193 -11.26 -10.00 16.16
C GLU A 193 -10.46 -11.31 16.28
N HIS A 194 -9.24 -11.36 15.71
CA HIS A 194 -8.36 -12.52 15.85
C HIS A 194 -7.97 -12.76 17.32
N GLN A 195 -7.54 -11.71 18.04
CA GLN A 195 -7.14 -11.83 19.45
C GLN A 195 -8.30 -12.33 20.33
N ALA A 196 -9.54 -11.88 20.08
CA ALA A 196 -10.71 -12.35 20.83
C ALA A 196 -10.98 -13.84 20.62
N MET A 197 -10.63 -14.41 19.47
CA MET A 197 -10.83 -15.83 19.17
C MET A 197 -9.74 -16.74 19.75
N HIS A 198 -8.47 -16.31 19.71
CA HIS A 198 -7.32 -17.14 20.14
C HIS A 198 -6.79 -16.81 21.54
N GLY A 199 -7.33 -15.78 22.21
CA GLY A 199 -6.93 -15.36 23.56
C GLY A 199 -5.61 -14.59 23.63
N VAL A 200 -4.73 -14.74 22.64
CA VAL A 200 -3.45 -14.01 22.53
C VAL A 200 -3.23 -13.44 21.13
N PRO A 201 -2.60 -12.27 20.99
CA PRO A 201 -2.22 -11.75 19.68
C PRO A 201 -1.06 -12.56 19.10
N HIS A 202 -1.16 -12.99 17.85
CA HIS A 202 -0.06 -13.63 17.14
C HIS A 202 1.00 -12.57 16.78
N PRO A 203 2.31 -12.81 17.01
CA PRO A 203 3.37 -11.81 16.82
C PRO A 203 3.51 -11.33 15.36
N GLY A 204 3.14 -12.17 14.39
CA GLY A 204 3.13 -11.80 12.96
C GLY A 204 1.92 -10.98 12.51
N ILE A 205 0.85 -10.89 13.31
CA ILE A 205 -0.35 -10.10 12.95
C ILE A 205 -0.20 -8.69 13.51
N LEU A 206 0.43 -7.82 12.71
CA LEU A 206 0.71 -6.43 13.05
C LEU A 206 -0.46 -5.52 12.65
N THR A 207 -0.44 -4.26 13.11
CA THR A 207 -1.45 -3.27 12.73
C THR A 207 -0.91 -2.17 11.83
N PHE A 208 -1.80 -1.44 11.19
CA PHE A 208 -1.47 -0.14 10.61
C PHE A 208 -2.28 0.99 11.25
N ALA A 209 -1.72 2.20 11.23
CA ALA A 209 -2.42 3.43 11.61
C ALA A 209 -2.19 4.53 10.57
N ASN A 210 -3.27 5.21 10.19
CA ASN A 210 -3.22 6.42 9.38
C ASN A 210 -3.24 7.64 10.29
N LEU A 211 -2.15 8.41 10.28
CA LEU A 211 -1.98 9.60 11.11
C LEU A 211 -2.59 10.87 10.48
N ALA A 212 -3.16 10.79 9.27
CA ALA A 212 -3.89 11.91 8.69
C ALA A 212 -5.17 12.21 9.51
N LYS A 213 -5.43 13.49 9.79
CA LYS A 213 -6.57 13.92 10.63
C LYS A 213 -7.89 13.30 10.16
N GLY A 214 -8.57 12.58 11.07
CA GLY A 214 -9.96 12.14 10.89
C GLY A 214 -10.17 10.67 10.49
N ASP A 215 -9.14 9.82 10.53
CA ASP A 215 -9.35 8.38 10.38
C ASP A 215 -9.65 7.73 11.75
N SER A 216 -10.81 7.09 11.87
CA SER A 216 -11.27 6.40 13.08
C SER A 216 -10.41 5.18 13.44
N SER A 217 -9.44 4.82 12.60
CA SER A 217 -8.46 3.76 12.85
C SER A 217 -7.24 4.20 13.70
N SER A 218 -7.05 5.49 13.97
CA SER A 218 -5.92 5.98 14.78
C SER A 218 -6.39 6.61 16.10
N PRO A 219 -6.38 5.87 17.22
CA PRO A 219 -6.82 6.39 18.52
C PRO A 219 -5.92 7.51 19.07
N ASN A 220 -4.72 7.67 18.51
CA ASN A 220 -3.77 8.73 18.86
C ASN A 220 -3.39 9.50 17.59
N ALA A 221 -3.58 10.82 17.60
CA ALA A 221 -3.29 11.71 16.46
C ALA A 221 -1.77 11.98 16.26
N GLY A 222 -0.89 11.18 16.86
CA GLY A 222 0.55 11.36 16.85
C GLY A 222 1.31 10.05 16.63
N TYR A 223 2.50 10.19 16.05
CA TYR A 223 3.42 9.06 15.82
C TYR A 223 3.89 8.45 17.15
N GLN A 224 3.84 7.12 17.23
CA GLN A 224 4.30 6.36 18.38
C GLN A 224 5.57 5.58 18.02
N GLN A 225 6.68 5.85 18.69
CA GLN A 225 7.95 5.16 18.40
C GLN A 225 7.88 3.64 18.63
N VAL A 226 7.09 3.20 19.60
CA VAL A 226 6.94 1.77 19.99
C VAL A 226 5.70 1.10 19.36
N TYR A 227 5.09 1.71 18.35
CA TYR A 227 3.91 1.14 17.70
C TYR A 227 4.20 -0.24 17.10
N GLY A 228 3.36 -1.23 17.41
CA GLY A 228 3.48 -2.60 16.89
C GLY A 228 2.92 -2.74 15.47
N GLY A 229 3.61 -2.17 14.49
CA GLY A 229 3.20 -2.20 13.08
C GLY A 229 3.67 -0.99 12.28
N LEU A 230 2.89 -0.62 11.25
CA LEU A 230 3.23 0.47 10.31
C LEU A 230 2.36 1.71 10.54
N GLN A 231 2.98 2.86 10.67
CA GLN A 231 2.26 4.15 10.79
C GLN A 231 2.53 4.99 9.55
N TYR A 232 1.47 5.45 8.89
CA TYR A 232 1.62 6.27 7.69
C TYR A 232 0.82 7.56 7.76
N TYR A 233 1.23 8.54 6.97
CA TYR A 233 0.48 9.78 6.74
C TYR A 233 0.11 9.91 5.27
N GLY A 234 -1.18 10.11 5.01
CA GLY A 234 -1.75 10.28 3.68
C GLY A 234 -3.24 9.96 3.68
N ASN A 235 -4.04 10.76 2.99
CA ASN A 235 -5.50 10.59 2.91
C ASN A 235 -5.92 10.23 1.49
N PHE A 236 -6.66 9.13 1.34
CA PHE A 236 -6.91 8.49 0.04
C PHE A 236 -8.21 8.89 -0.61
N GLY A 237 -8.15 9.12 -1.93
CA GLY A 237 -9.26 9.18 -2.88
C GLY A 237 -10.24 10.35 -2.75
N ALA A 238 -10.71 10.87 -3.88
CA ALA A 238 -12.00 11.56 -3.92
C ALA A 238 -13.12 10.51 -3.89
N THR A 239 -14.17 10.73 -3.10
CA THR A 239 -15.28 9.79 -2.94
C THR A 239 -15.81 9.33 -4.30
N ALA A 240 -16.05 8.01 -4.46
CA ALA A 240 -16.50 7.43 -5.73
C ALA A 240 -17.77 8.09 -6.27
N MET A 241 -18.63 8.58 -5.37
CA MET A 241 -19.98 9.08 -5.64
C MET A 241 -20.11 10.58 -5.96
N LYS A 242 -19.05 11.42 -5.86
CA LYS A 242 -19.27 12.89 -5.80
C LYS A 242 -18.52 13.79 -6.79
N THR A 243 -17.77 13.29 -7.78
CA THR A 243 -16.97 14.19 -8.63
C THR A 243 -16.78 13.70 -10.06
N THR A 244 -16.77 14.67 -10.99
CA THR A 244 -16.28 14.47 -12.35
C THR A 244 -14.78 14.15 -12.33
N ARG A 245 -14.28 13.54 -13.39
CA ARG A 245 -12.87 13.16 -13.53
C ARG A 245 -11.89 14.30 -13.22
N SER A 246 -12.08 15.47 -13.82
CA SER A 246 -11.25 16.65 -13.59
C SER A 246 -11.21 17.06 -12.10
N LYS A 247 -12.36 17.07 -11.42
CA LYS A 247 -12.43 17.39 -9.99
C LYS A 247 -11.68 16.37 -9.12
N LYS A 248 -11.65 15.09 -9.50
CA LYS A 248 -10.87 14.06 -8.80
C LYS A 248 -9.38 14.31 -8.94
N LEU A 249 -8.92 14.61 -10.16
CA LEU A 249 -7.52 14.94 -10.42
C LEU A 249 -7.09 16.15 -9.60
N THR A 250 -7.83 17.27 -9.67
CA THR A 250 -7.55 18.47 -8.88
C THR A 250 -7.55 18.20 -7.37
N THR A 251 -8.48 17.39 -6.87
CA THR A 251 -8.55 17.01 -5.46
C THR A 251 -7.31 16.21 -5.06
N ASN A 252 -6.89 15.25 -5.87
CA ASN A 252 -5.71 14.43 -5.60
C ASN A 252 -4.43 15.25 -5.66
N THR A 253 -4.28 16.12 -6.67
CA THR A 253 -3.16 17.07 -6.74
C THR A 253 -3.12 17.96 -5.50
N LYS A 254 -4.25 18.52 -5.06
CA LYS A 254 -4.32 19.35 -3.85
C LYS A 254 -3.96 18.58 -2.59
N LYS A 255 -4.51 17.36 -2.41
CA LYS A 255 -4.17 16.47 -1.30
C LYS A 255 -2.68 16.11 -1.31
N GLN A 256 -2.10 15.97 -2.48
CA GLN A 256 -0.69 15.69 -2.63
C GLN A 256 0.17 16.87 -2.21
N VAL A 257 -0.10 18.08 -2.73
CA VAL A 257 0.58 19.31 -2.28
C VAL A 257 0.49 19.43 -0.76
N GLN A 258 -0.68 19.19 -0.18
CA GLN A 258 -0.87 19.24 1.27
C GLN A 258 -0.02 18.20 2.02
N ASN A 259 0.02 16.95 1.55
CA ASN A 259 0.83 15.90 2.18
C ASN A 259 2.33 16.29 2.21
N MET A 260 2.80 16.94 1.15
CA MET A 260 4.17 17.43 1.08
C MET A 260 4.41 18.67 1.93
N SER A 261 3.46 19.61 1.98
CA SER A 261 3.59 20.80 2.82
C SER A 261 3.54 20.46 4.31
N ASP A 262 2.76 19.44 4.69
CA ASP A 262 2.69 18.94 6.06
C ASP A 262 3.99 18.26 6.50
N ALA A 263 5.00 18.16 5.62
CA ALA A 263 6.15 17.33 5.89
C ALA A 263 6.97 17.74 7.10
N SER A 264 7.04 19.05 7.34
CA SER A 264 7.67 19.65 8.51
C SER A 264 6.90 19.41 9.82
N LEU A 265 5.60 19.13 9.75
CA LEU A 265 4.72 18.92 10.91
C LEU A 265 4.69 17.45 11.36
N ILE A 266 5.14 16.55 10.49
CA ILE A 266 5.09 15.11 10.72
C ILE A 266 6.49 14.61 11.09
N PRO A 267 6.63 13.71 12.08
CA PRO A 267 7.90 13.09 12.42
C PRO A 267 8.55 12.40 11.21
N PRO A 268 9.88 12.48 11.03
CA PRO A 268 10.58 11.94 9.87
C PRO A 268 10.49 10.41 9.77
N ASP A 269 10.17 9.74 10.88
CA ASP A 269 9.99 8.28 10.90
C ASP A 269 8.61 7.82 10.39
N VAL A 270 7.69 8.73 10.08
CA VAL A 270 6.36 8.38 9.54
C VAL A 270 6.48 8.06 8.04
N ILE A 271 5.91 6.93 7.63
CA ILE A 271 5.79 6.56 6.21
C ILE A 271 4.83 7.52 5.53
N ARG A 272 5.26 8.20 4.47
CA ARG A 272 4.36 9.00 3.64
C ARG A 272 3.78 8.14 2.54
N MET A 273 2.45 8.12 2.44
CA MET A 273 1.76 7.40 1.38
C MET A 273 1.01 8.37 0.48
N MET A 274 1.13 8.13 -0.82
CA MET A 274 0.47 8.89 -1.88
C MET A 274 -0.23 7.93 -2.82
N TYR A 275 -1.38 8.34 -3.36
CA TYR A 275 -2.02 7.67 -4.50
C TYR A 275 -1.79 8.48 -5.77
N TRP A 276 -1.17 7.83 -6.75
CA TRP A 276 -0.91 8.44 -8.05
C TRP A 276 -2.11 8.28 -8.99
N THR A 277 -2.67 7.08 -9.06
CA THR A 277 -3.81 6.78 -9.92
C THR A 277 -5.15 7.08 -9.23
N THR A 278 -6.22 7.17 -10.02
CA THR A 278 -7.56 7.50 -9.50
C THR A 278 -8.59 6.45 -9.92
N THR A 279 -9.39 5.98 -8.94
CA THR A 279 -10.48 5.01 -9.18
C THR A 279 -11.87 5.67 -9.18
N GLY A 280 -12.87 4.97 -9.70
CA GLY A 280 -14.22 5.52 -9.87
C GLY A 280 -15.13 4.70 -10.78
N LEU A 281 -16.44 4.85 -10.59
CA LEU A 281 -17.46 3.94 -11.11
C LEU A 281 -17.85 4.15 -12.57
N ARG A 282 -17.56 5.31 -13.16
CA ARG A 282 -18.10 5.72 -14.48
C ARG A 282 -17.16 5.51 -15.66
N GLU A 283 -15.87 5.38 -15.41
CA GLU A 283 -14.84 5.37 -16.45
C GLU A 283 -13.84 4.24 -16.18
N SER A 284 -13.22 3.74 -17.24
CA SER A 284 -12.18 2.72 -17.12
C SER A 284 -11.06 3.19 -16.18
N ILE A 285 -10.71 2.37 -15.18
CA ILE A 285 -9.56 2.65 -14.32
C ILE A 285 -8.29 2.60 -15.17
N GLN A 286 -8.18 1.63 -16.08
CA GLN A 286 -7.02 1.48 -16.96
C GLN A 286 -6.77 2.69 -17.87
N ASN A 287 -7.81 3.26 -18.47
CA ASN A 287 -7.64 4.45 -19.30
C ASN A 287 -7.17 5.65 -18.47
N ARG A 288 -7.74 5.82 -17.27
CA ARG A 288 -7.32 6.89 -16.36
C ARG A 288 -5.89 6.72 -15.90
N ASP A 289 -5.51 5.50 -15.52
CA ASP A 289 -4.13 5.16 -15.20
C ASP A 289 -3.19 5.53 -16.37
N LYS A 290 -3.44 5.02 -17.58
CA LYS A 290 -2.64 5.36 -18.77
C LYS A 290 -2.45 6.86 -18.95
N GLU A 291 -3.53 7.62 -18.80
CA GLU A 291 -3.48 9.07 -18.95
C GLU A 291 -2.67 9.77 -17.85
N MET A 292 -2.68 9.28 -16.61
CA MET A 292 -1.85 9.84 -15.53
C MET A 292 -0.35 9.78 -15.86
N TRP A 293 0.07 8.73 -16.55
CA TRP A 293 1.47 8.53 -16.93
C TRP A 293 1.87 9.25 -18.23
N LEU A 294 0.95 9.98 -18.89
CA LEU A 294 1.30 10.81 -20.04
C LEU A 294 2.13 12.03 -19.59
N PRO A 295 3.06 12.53 -20.43
CA PRO A 295 3.99 13.59 -20.04
C PRO A 295 3.36 14.83 -19.38
N PRO A 296 2.21 15.37 -19.83
CA PRO A 296 1.61 16.54 -19.19
C PRO A 296 1.15 16.27 -17.75
N ASN A 297 0.57 15.09 -17.49
CA ASN A 297 0.07 14.73 -16.16
C ASN A 297 1.21 14.34 -15.23
N LEU A 298 2.20 13.60 -15.75
CA LEU A 298 3.43 13.30 -15.01
C LEU A 298 4.15 14.60 -14.61
N ARG A 299 4.32 15.54 -15.53
CA ARG A 299 4.92 16.85 -15.26
C ARG A 299 4.12 17.63 -14.20
N GLY A 300 2.81 17.76 -14.36
CA GLY A 300 1.97 18.49 -13.40
C GLY A 300 2.02 17.91 -11.98
N PHE A 301 2.34 16.63 -11.86
CA PHE A 301 2.55 15.98 -10.57
C PHE A 301 3.92 16.23 -9.97
N LEU A 302 4.98 16.18 -10.79
CA LEU A 302 6.30 16.58 -10.32
C LEU A 302 6.29 18.06 -9.89
N GLU A 303 5.58 18.92 -10.62
CA GLU A 303 5.35 20.33 -10.26
C GLU A 303 4.58 20.47 -8.94
N ALA A 304 3.57 19.63 -8.69
CA ALA A 304 2.86 19.60 -7.41
C ALA A 304 3.79 19.18 -6.25
N TRP A 305 4.78 18.33 -6.53
CA TRP A 305 5.81 17.94 -5.56
C TRP A 305 6.72 19.10 -5.20
N ASP A 306 7.25 19.75 -6.23
CA ASP A 306 8.14 20.91 -6.12
C ASP A 306 7.45 22.05 -5.35
N ALA A 307 6.19 22.35 -5.70
CA ALA A 307 5.38 23.33 -4.99
C ALA A 307 5.18 22.97 -3.51
N GLY A 308 4.85 21.72 -3.20
CA GLY A 308 4.65 21.26 -1.83
C GLY A 308 5.93 21.30 -0.98
N MET A 309 7.07 20.96 -1.57
CA MET A 309 8.39 21.10 -0.94
C MET A 309 8.71 22.58 -0.70
N GLY A 310 8.54 23.44 -1.70
CA GLY A 310 8.78 24.88 -1.59
C GLY A 310 7.99 25.51 -0.45
N VAL A 311 6.70 25.17 -0.33
CA VAL A 311 5.85 25.62 0.80
C VAL A 311 6.38 25.07 2.14
N GLY A 312 6.66 23.77 2.21
CA GLY A 312 7.09 23.11 3.44
C GLY A 312 8.43 23.64 3.97
N VAL A 313 9.40 23.91 3.09
CA VAL A 313 10.70 24.47 3.48
C VAL A 313 10.60 25.95 3.83
N SER A 314 9.90 26.76 3.01
CA SER A 314 9.74 28.20 3.26
C SER A 314 9.06 28.49 4.60
N ALA A 315 8.11 27.64 5.01
CA ALA A 315 7.43 27.80 6.29
C ALA A 315 8.27 27.42 7.53
N HIS A 316 9.41 26.72 7.36
CA HIS A 316 10.15 26.13 8.48
C HIS A 316 11.67 26.39 8.45
N SER A 317 12.15 27.20 7.50
CA SER A 317 13.47 27.82 7.57
C SER A 317 13.33 29.23 8.15
N PRO A 318 13.88 29.55 9.35
CA PRO A 318 13.82 30.89 9.94
C PRO A 318 14.50 31.96 9.07
N LEU A 319 15.36 31.51 8.15
CA LEU A 319 15.98 32.27 7.09
C LEU A 319 15.41 31.70 5.80
N GLY A 320 14.29 32.24 5.29
CA GLY A 320 13.79 31.84 3.97
C GLY A 320 14.95 31.85 2.99
N PHE A 321 15.14 30.78 2.22
CA PHE A 321 16.34 30.47 1.40
C PHE A 321 17.03 31.70 0.79
N GLY A 322 17.84 32.36 1.61
CA GLY A 322 18.51 33.60 1.32
C GLY A 322 19.97 33.36 1.62
N GLY A 323 20.67 32.86 0.60
CA GLY A 323 22.11 32.56 0.64
C GLY A 323 22.44 31.09 0.86
N ALA A 324 23.03 30.47 -0.18
CA ALA A 324 23.94 29.31 -0.14
C ALA A 324 23.60 28.11 0.79
N ALA A 325 22.34 27.84 1.11
CA ALA A 325 21.96 26.69 1.92
C ALA A 325 21.78 25.44 1.03
N VAL A 326 22.55 24.39 1.32
CA VAL A 326 22.40 23.05 0.71
C VAL A 326 21.53 22.19 1.62
N MET A 327 20.44 21.64 1.09
CA MET A 327 19.68 20.59 1.78
C MET A 327 20.36 19.25 1.56
N GLY A 328 20.84 18.63 2.64
CA GLY A 328 21.36 17.26 2.61
C GLY A 328 20.25 16.21 2.42
N ALA A 329 20.62 14.99 2.01
CA ALA A 329 19.71 13.88 1.69
C ALA A 329 18.61 13.60 2.74
N VAL A 330 18.94 13.70 4.03
CA VAL A 330 17.98 13.49 5.14
C VAL A 330 16.84 14.52 5.11
N GLN A 331 17.15 15.77 4.75
CA GLN A 331 16.14 16.84 4.65
C GLN A 331 15.26 16.63 3.42
N ILE A 332 15.84 16.25 2.27
CA ILE A 332 15.11 16.00 1.03
C ILE A 332 14.15 14.81 1.19
N LYS A 333 14.60 13.71 1.79
CA LYS A 333 13.78 12.50 1.98
C LYS A 333 12.50 12.78 2.78
N ARG A 334 12.54 13.74 3.72
CA ARG A 334 11.38 14.17 4.50
C ARG A 334 10.25 14.70 3.61
N TYR A 335 10.59 15.30 2.49
CA TYR A 335 9.69 15.81 1.46
C TYR A 335 9.59 14.86 0.27
N MET A 336 9.76 13.55 0.48
CA MET A 336 9.49 12.52 -0.52
C MET A 336 8.51 11.50 0.06
N PRO A 337 7.69 10.87 -0.78
CA PRO A 337 6.80 9.83 -0.29
C PRO A 337 7.68 8.63 0.09
N ASN A 338 7.13 7.72 0.85
CA ASN A 338 7.73 6.41 1.05
C ASN A 338 7.01 5.37 0.21
N ILE A 339 5.70 5.52 0.01
CA ILE A 339 4.90 4.60 -0.78
C ILE A 339 4.12 5.39 -1.83
N ILE A 340 4.32 5.07 -3.10
CA ILE A 340 3.53 5.59 -4.22
C ILE A 340 2.60 4.47 -4.69
N MET A 341 1.32 4.62 -4.41
CA MET A 341 0.25 3.68 -4.74
C MET A 341 -0.22 3.90 -6.18
N ILE A 342 -0.22 2.83 -6.97
CA ILE A 342 -0.59 2.84 -8.39
C ILE A 342 -1.61 1.75 -8.72
N ASP A 343 -2.35 1.95 -9.81
CA ASP A 343 -3.08 0.91 -10.53
C ASP A 343 -2.22 0.42 -11.72
N PHE A 344 -2.45 -0.82 -12.15
CA PHE A 344 -1.78 -1.48 -13.28
C PHE A 344 -0.26 -1.39 -13.21
N ALA A 345 0.32 -2.09 -12.24
CA ALA A 345 1.77 -2.17 -12.09
C ALA A 345 2.46 -2.56 -13.41
N HIS A 346 3.53 -1.84 -13.74
CA HIS A 346 4.30 -2.06 -14.95
C HIS A 346 5.75 -1.65 -14.72
N ILE A 347 6.69 -2.35 -15.33
CA ILE A 347 8.12 -2.14 -15.08
C ILE A 347 8.56 -0.69 -15.31
N SER A 348 8.08 -0.02 -16.35
CA SER A 348 8.45 1.39 -16.62
C SER A 348 8.02 2.35 -15.50
N LYS A 349 6.80 2.18 -14.97
CA LYS A 349 6.26 2.97 -13.86
C LYS A 349 7.07 2.72 -12.58
N SER A 350 7.37 1.46 -12.31
CA SER A 350 8.11 1.06 -11.12
C SER A 350 9.57 1.48 -11.16
N VAL A 351 10.22 1.45 -12.32
CA VAL A 351 11.59 1.96 -12.49
C VAL A 351 11.63 3.46 -12.21
N LEU A 352 10.65 4.23 -12.70
CA LEU A 352 10.55 5.65 -12.41
C LEU A 352 10.45 5.90 -10.90
N ILE A 353 9.55 5.20 -10.21
CA ILE A 353 9.36 5.31 -8.75
C ILE A 353 10.62 4.85 -7.99
N TYR A 354 11.24 3.75 -8.39
CA TYR A 354 12.47 3.25 -7.78
C TYR A 354 13.60 4.26 -7.92
N ASN A 355 13.76 4.89 -9.08
CA ASN A 355 14.79 5.88 -9.32
C ASN A 355 14.61 7.15 -8.48
N LEU A 356 13.44 7.41 -7.89
CA LEU A 356 13.28 8.49 -6.90
C LEU A 356 14.18 8.29 -5.67
N ASN A 357 14.62 7.07 -5.37
CA ASN A 357 15.62 6.83 -4.31
C ASN A 357 16.98 7.46 -4.63
N LYS A 358 17.35 7.62 -5.92
CA LYS A 358 18.56 8.34 -6.33
C LYS A 358 18.44 9.84 -6.09
N VAL A 359 17.22 10.37 -6.17
CA VAL A 359 16.94 11.78 -5.87
C VAL A 359 16.91 11.98 -4.35
N ALA A 360 16.27 11.06 -3.62
CA ALA A 360 16.22 11.07 -2.15
C ALA A 360 17.61 10.98 -1.48
N ALA A 361 18.56 10.31 -2.13
CA ALA A 361 19.94 10.19 -1.68
C ALA A 361 20.84 11.37 -2.08
N GLY A 362 20.32 12.36 -2.82
CA GLY A 362 21.08 13.51 -3.29
C GLY A 362 21.19 14.66 -2.30
N GLU A 363 21.79 15.76 -2.77
CA GLU A 363 21.78 17.07 -2.13
C GLU A 363 21.16 18.07 -3.11
N ILE A 364 20.42 19.06 -2.61
CA ILE A 364 19.81 20.14 -3.40
C ILE A 364 20.43 21.45 -2.93
N SER A 365 21.08 22.16 -3.84
CA SER A 365 21.52 23.53 -3.59
C SER A 365 20.38 24.53 -3.78
N SER A 366 20.48 25.72 -3.19
CA SER A 366 19.48 26.79 -3.37
C SER A 366 19.35 27.32 -4.82
N GLN A 367 20.18 26.85 -5.76
CA GLN A 367 20.14 27.21 -7.18
C GLN A 367 19.52 26.13 -8.07
N GLU A 368 19.25 24.94 -7.53
CA GLU A 368 18.65 23.82 -8.25
C GLU A 368 17.20 23.62 -7.80
N SER A 369 16.28 23.48 -8.76
CA SER A 369 14.92 23.04 -8.45
C SER A 369 14.88 21.51 -8.34
N LEU A 370 13.98 20.98 -7.51
CA LEU A 370 13.73 19.54 -7.44
C LEU A 370 13.36 19.00 -8.82
N MET A 371 12.63 19.80 -9.60
CA MET A 371 12.33 19.51 -11.01
C MET A 371 13.58 19.30 -11.86
N GLY A 372 14.60 20.15 -11.72
CA GLY A 372 15.88 20.00 -12.43
C GLY A 372 16.54 18.67 -12.10
N MET A 373 16.62 18.31 -10.82
CA MET A 373 17.18 17.02 -10.37
C MET A 373 16.34 15.82 -10.79
N LEU A 374 15.01 15.94 -10.77
CA LEU A 374 14.12 14.88 -11.23
C LEU A 374 14.33 14.62 -12.73
N VAL A 375 14.41 15.66 -13.56
CA VAL A 375 14.67 15.52 -14.99
C VAL A 375 16.08 14.95 -15.24
N GLU A 376 17.10 15.46 -14.57
CA GLU A 376 18.47 14.98 -14.76
C GLU A 376 18.64 13.51 -14.35
N ARG A 377 18.08 13.11 -13.19
CA ARG A 377 18.34 11.80 -12.59
C ARG A 377 17.36 10.71 -12.99
N LEU A 378 16.19 11.08 -13.49
CA LEU A 378 15.20 10.13 -13.99
C LEU A 378 15.34 9.86 -15.50
N GLY A 379 16.10 10.72 -16.22
CA GLY A 379 16.21 10.68 -17.68
C GLY A 379 14.93 11.19 -18.32
#